data_AF-A0A3M1LV04-F1
#
_entry.id   AF-A0A3M1LV04-F1
#
_cell.length_a   1.000
_cell.length_b   1.000
_cell.length_c   1.000
_cell.angle_alpha   90.00
_cell.angle_beta   90.00
_cell.angle_gamma   90.00
#
_symmetry.space_group_name_H-M   'P 1'
#
loop_
_entity.id
_entity.type
_entity.pdbx_description
1 polymer ?
#
loop_
_entity_poly.entity_id
_entity_poly.type
_entity_poly.pdbx_seq_one_letter_code
_entity_poly.pdbx_strand_id
1 'polypeptide(L)'
;MATGHTADDQAETFLMRLARGSGVAGLGAMSEIAPQADLVWLRPLLHERRSALRDFLRARGWDWIEDPSNDDPAFDRVKARQMLETLAPLGLSAERLAQTARHMRAAREVLDATERALAHDILEITRFGEARFDAEALARAPEAIASQFLADLLAAVGGAAYPPRLDAVERLAARLTSGAEGGTSLHGCIIRRRGALVILRREPARCTEVIPAANGALWDRRWRLRSLSDIAPGLTIGPLGLQGAASLEQRRPPAPAEVLATTPALRYGAELIAAPAAGLANGWSAEFELADRRRRWVFSPR
;
A
#
# COMPACT_ATOMS: atom_id res chain seq x y z
N MET A 1 11.12 18.21 3.01
CA MET A 1 10.29 19.43 2.91
C MET A 1 9.49 19.60 4.19
N ALA A 2 9.47 20.79 4.78
CA ALA A 2 8.68 21.10 5.96
C ALA A 2 7.42 21.89 5.58
N THR A 3 6.33 21.69 6.32
CA THR A 3 5.04 22.38 6.10
C THR A 3 4.46 22.90 7.41
N GLY A 4 3.70 24.00 7.34
CA GLY A 4 3.10 24.67 8.49
C GLY A 4 1.76 24.07 8.97
N HIS A 5 1.57 22.75 8.83
CA HIS A 5 0.34 22.10 9.28
C HIS A 5 0.21 22.14 10.81
N THR A 6 -0.99 22.46 11.31
CA THR A 6 -1.29 22.66 12.73
C THR A 6 -2.25 21.62 13.31
N ALA A 7 -2.56 21.72 14.60
CA ALA A 7 -3.60 20.91 15.25
C ALA A 7 -5.01 21.18 14.68
N ASP A 8 -5.29 22.38 14.19
CA ASP A 8 -6.52 22.71 13.47
C ASP A 8 -6.68 21.84 12.22
N ASP A 9 -5.59 21.72 11.45
CA ASP A 9 -5.56 20.93 10.22
C ASP A 9 -5.75 19.43 10.49
N GLN A 10 -5.29 18.95 11.65
CA GLN A 10 -5.56 17.59 12.13
C GLN A 10 -7.03 17.37 12.38
N ALA A 11 -7.69 18.29 13.08
CA ALA A 11 -9.11 18.21 13.37
C ALA A 11 -9.97 18.27 12.10
N GLU A 12 -9.63 19.18 11.18
CA GLU A 12 -10.26 19.26 9.85
C GLU A 12 -10.13 17.93 9.10
N THR A 13 -8.91 17.38 9.03
CA THR A 13 -8.64 16.09 8.38
C THR A 13 -9.38 14.94 9.05
N PHE A 14 -9.44 14.93 10.39
CA PHE A 14 -10.14 13.92 11.16
C PHE A 14 -11.63 13.90 10.82
N LEU A 15 -12.30 15.06 10.84
CA LEU A 15 -13.72 15.16 10.49
C LEU A 15 -13.99 14.72 9.05
N MET A 16 -13.17 15.17 8.08
CA MET A 16 -13.31 14.76 6.68
C MET A 16 -13.19 13.24 6.51
N ARG A 17 -12.28 12.60 7.26
CA ARG A 17 -12.09 11.14 7.20
C ARG A 17 -13.18 10.37 7.94
N LEU A 18 -13.68 10.92 9.05
CA LEU A 18 -14.82 10.39 9.79
C LEU A 18 -16.08 10.39 8.92
N ALA A 19 -16.37 11.50 8.23
CA ALA A 19 -17.50 11.61 7.30
C ALA A 19 -17.44 10.60 6.14
N ARG A 20 -16.23 10.14 5.78
CA ARG A 20 -16.01 9.09 4.77
C ARG A 20 -16.06 7.67 5.34
N GLY A 21 -16.37 7.50 6.62
CA GLY A 21 -16.42 6.17 7.27
C GLY A 21 -15.04 5.52 7.42
N SER A 22 -13.98 6.32 7.57
CA SER A 22 -12.62 5.77 7.74
C SER A 22 -12.49 4.99 9.05
N GLY A 23 -11.82 3.83 9.01
CA GLY A 23 -11.41 3.10 10.23
C GLY A 23 -10.20 3.74 10.93
N VAL A 24 -9.69 3.08 11.98
CA VAL A 24 -8.55 3.52 12.82
C VAL A 24 -7.37 4.03 11.99
N ALA A 25 -7.02 3.28 10.93
CA ALA A 25 -6.01 3.62 9.95
C ALA A 25 -6.15 5.02 9.35
N GLY A 26 -7.37 5.38 8.93
CA GLY A 26 -7.65 6.69 8.34
C GLY A 26 -7.86 7.75 9.41
N LEU A 27 -8.50 7.42 10.53
CA LEU A 27 -8.76 8.37 11.61
C LEU A 27 -7.49 8.87 12.32
N GLY A 28 -6.35 8.20 12.12
CA GLY A 28 -5.05 8.74 12.50
C GLY A 28 -4.64 10.04 11.79
N ALA A 29 -5.41 10.61 10.87
CA ALA A 29 -5.11 11.89 10.21
C ALA A 29 -3.65 12.00 9.67
N MET A 30 -2.91 13.10 9.87
CA MET A 30 -1.54 13.28 9.31
C MET A 30 -0.44 12.93 10.33
N SER A 31 0.64 12.26 9.91
CA SER A 31 1.82 12.05 10.78
C SER A 31 2.78 13.25 10.74
N GLU A 32 3.55 13.45 11.81
CA GLU A 32 4.57 14.50 11.89
C GLU A 32 5.68 14.31 10.85
N ILE A 33 6.12 13.06 10.69
CA ILE A 33 7.08 12.64 9.68
C ILE A 33 6.35 11.69 8.73
N ALA A 34 6.35 12.00 7.43
CA ALA A 34 5.75 11.16 6.41
C ALA A 34 6.68 11.01 5.20
N PRO A 35 7.36 9.87 5.02
CA PRO A 35 8.11 9.61 3.80
C PRO A 35 7.15 9.43 2.61
N GLN A 36 7.51 10.04 1.48
CA GLN A 36 6.81 9.93 0.20
C GLN A 36 7.85 9.90 -0.94
N ALA A 37 8.05 8.72 -1.50
CA ALA A 37 9.06 8.48 -2.51
C ALA A 37 10.44 9.00 -2.11
N ASP A 38 10.96 9.97 -2.85
CA ASP A 38 12.30 10.52 -2.66
C ASP A 38 12.27 11.78 -1.77
N LEU A 39 11.13 12.03 -1.11
CA LEU A 39 10.88 13.16 -0.24
C LEU A 39 10.43 12.72 1.14
N VAL A 40 10.84 13.46 2.17
CA VAL A 40 10.26 13.35 3.52
C VAL A 40 9.49 14.63 3.83
N TRP A 41 8.23 14.49 4.19
CA TRP A 41 7.39 15.57 4.70
C TRP A 41 7.54 15.69 6.21
N LEU A 42 7.89 16.89 6.68
CA LEU A 42 7.97 17.25 8.09
C LEU A 42 6.85 18.24 8.43
N ARG A 43 6.20 18.04 9.57
CA ARG A 43 5.10 18.89 10.06
C ARG A 43 5.37 19.29 11.53
N PRO A 44 6.36 20.14 11.82
CA PRO A 44 6.78 20.41 13.20
C PRO A 44 5.72 21.14 14.04
N LEU A 45 4.75 21.80 13.42
CA LEU A 45 3.72 22.59 14.12
C LEU A 45 2.42 21.81 14.37
N LEU A 46 2.41 20.50 14.15
CA LEU A 46 1.20 19.67 14.14
C LEU A 46 0.46 19.59 15.48
N HIS A 47 1.13 20.01 16.55
CA HIS A 47 0.61 20.07 17.91
C HIS A 47 0.25 21.49 18.34
N GLU A 48 0.61 22.49 17.56
CA GLU A 48 0.33 23.89 17.83
C GLU A 48 -1.02 24.31 17.25
N ARG A 49 -1.66 25.28 17.90
CA ARG A 49 -2.91 25.87 17.41
C ARG A 49 -2.62 27.06 16.51
N ARG A 50 -3.44 27.25 15.47
CA ARG A 50 -3.32 28.41 14.57
C ARG A 50 -3.44 29.73 15.34
N SER A 51 -4.29 29.78 16.37
CA SER A 51 -4.42 30.93 17.27
C SER A 51 -3.12 31.22 18.03
N ALA A 52 -2.51 30.20 18.64
CA ALA A 52 -1.25 30.34 19.37
C ALA A 52 -0.10 30.85 18.47
N LEU A 53 -0.04 30.37 17.22
CA LEU A 53 0.93 30.86 16.24
C LEU A 53 0.68 32.34 15.87
N ARG A 54 -0.58 32.74 15.67
CA ARG A 54 -0.94 34.14 15.41
C ARG A 54 -0.59 35.04 16.58
N ASP A 55 -0.83 34.60 17.81
CA ASP A 55 -0.49 35.35 19.02
C ASP A 55 1.03 35.50 19.18
N PHE A 56 1.79 34.44 18.86
CA PHE A 56 3.26 34.48 18.81
C PHE A 56 3.80 35.50 17.79
N LEU A 57 3.17 35.60 16.61
CA LEU A 57 3.53 36.57 15.57
C LEU A 57 3.19 38.00 15.99
N ARG A 58 1.98 38.23 16.53
CA ARG A 58 1.55 39.53 17.07
C ARG A 58 2.48 40.02 18.17
N ALA A 59 2.87 39.15 19.10
CA ALA A 59 3.80 39.49 20.17
C ALA A 59 5.19 39.91 19.66
N ARG A 60 5.56 39.53 18.43
CA ARG A 60 6.81 39.94 17.76
C ARG A 60 6.64 41.11 16.81
N GLY A 61 5.41 41.61 16.61
CA GLY A 61 5.12 42.62 15.60
C GLY A 61 5.40 42.13 14.19
N TRP A 62 5.23 40.83 13.92
CA TRP A 62 5.41 40.24 12.59
C TRP A 62 4.06 40.09 11.90
N ASP A 63 3.93 40.70 10.73
CA ASP A 63 2.77 40.55 9.87
C ASP A 63 2.83 39.23 9.06
N TRP A 64 1.68 38.80 8.57
CA TRP A 64 1.54 37.66 7.66
C TRP A 64 0.55 37.97 6.55
N ILE A 65 0.63 37.19 5.47
CA ILE A 65 -0.29 37.26 4.34
C ILE A 65 -1.44 36.29 4.57
N GLU A 66 -2.68 36.73 4.33
CA GLU A 66 -3.85 35.85 4.31
C GLU A 66 -4.24 35.51 2.87
N ASP A 67 -4.23 34.21 2.55
CA ASP A 67 -4.63 33.72 1.24
C ASP A 67 -6.17 33.65 1.15
N PRO A 68 -6.83 34.34 0.20
CA PRO A 68 -8.28 34.35 0.05
C PRO A 68 -8.92 32.97 -0.16
N SER A 69 -8.18 32.00 -0.67
CA SER A 69 -8.68 30.62 -0.86
C SER A 69 -8.97 29.89 0.45
N ASN A 70 -8.47 30.40 1.59
CA ASN A 70 -8.70 29.82 2.91
C ASN A 70 -10.16 29.90 3.38
N ASP A 71 -10.96 30.76 2.76
CA ASP A 71 -12.36 31.01 3.11
C ASP A 71 -13.35 30.55 2.03
N ASP A 72 -12.88 29.93 0.95
CA ASP A 72 -13.73 29.47 -0.14
C ASP A 72 -14.54 28.20 0.27
N PRO A 73 -15.88 28.30 0.40
CA PRO A 73 -16.73 27.19 0.84
C PRO A 73 -16.85 26.06 -0.18
N ALA A 74 -16.32 26.22 -1.40
CA ALA A 74 -16.22 25.13 -2.38
C ALA A 74 -15.32 23.98 -1.86
N PHE A 75 -14.38 24.27 -0.96
CA PHE A 75 -13.45 23.28 -0.43
C PHE A 75 -13.98 22.59 0.84
N ASP A 76 -13.98 21.25 0.85
CA ASP A 76 -14.40 20.41 1.99
C ASP A 76 -13.73 20.82 3.32
N ARG A 77 -12.49 21.33 3.23
CA ARG A 77 -11.70 21.73 4.39
C ARG A 77 -12.25 22.98 5.09
N VAL A 78 -12.80 23.93 4.32
CA VAL A 78 -13.46 25.13 4.87
C VAL A 78 -14.77 24.73 5.56
N LYS A 79 -15.55 23.84 4.94
CA LYS A 79 -16.76 23.28 5.57
C LYS A 79 -16.44 22.56 6.88
N ALA A 80 -15.38 21.75 6.89
CA ALA A 80 -14.94 21.06 8.11
C ALA A 80 -14.54 22.05 9.21
N ARG A 81 -13.85 23.15 8.87
CA ARG A 81 -13.48 24.21 9.81
C ARG A 81 -14.71 24.89 10.44
N GLN A 82 -15.67 25.29 9.63
CA GLN A 82 -16.92 25.89 10.12
C GLN A 82 -17.70 24.91 11.02
N MET A 83 -17.68 23.62 10.68
CA MET A 83 -18.31 22.59 11.51
C MET A 83 -17.61 22.40 12.86
N LEU A 84 -16.28 22.55 12.93
CA LEU A 84 -15.55 22.48 14.20
C LEU A 84 -16.03 23.52 15.21
N GLU A 85 -16.35 24.73 14.75
CA GLU A 85 -16.91 25.80 15.61
C GLU A 85 -18.28 25.40 16.15
N THR A 86 -19.11 24.80 15.30
CA THR A 86 -20.46 24.33 15.65
C THR A 86 -20.41 23.15 16.63
N LEU A 87 -19.40 22.28 16.50
CA LEU A 87 -19.24 21.08 17.33
C LEU A 87 -18.50 21.36 18.65
N ALA A 88 -17.78 22.49 18.77
CA ALA A 88 -17.01 22.83 19.96
C ALA A 88 -17.84 22.86 21.27
N PRO A 89 -19.09 23.40 21.31
CA PRO A 89 -19.94 23.36 22.50
C PRO A 89 -20.29 21.94 22.98
N LEU A 90 -20.28 20.94 22.09
CA LEU A 90 -20.45 19.53 22.43
C LEU A 90 -19.15 18.89 22.98
N GLY A 91 -18.09 19.68 23.15
CA GLY A 91 -16.78 19.20 23.56
C GLY A 91 -15.97 18.58 22.43
N LEU A 92 -16.36 18.74 21.17
CA LEU A 92 -15.61 18.27 20.00
C LEU A 92 -14.71 19.38 19.46
N SER A 93 -13.90 19.98 20.35
CA SER A 93 -12.94 21.02 19.96
C SER A 93 -11.84 20.43 19.07
N ALA A 94 -11.17 21.31 18.32
CA ALA A 94 -10.07 20.89 17.45
C ALA A 94 -8.90 20.25 18.24
N GLU A 95 -8.61 20.73 19.45
CA GLU A 95 -7.62 20.11 20.34
C GLU A 95 -7.99 18.66 20.68
N ARG A 96 -9.26 18.43 21.05
CA ARG A 96 -9.75 17.10 21.43
C ARG A 96 -9.79 16.16 20.24
N LEU A 97 -10.20 16.63 19.06
CA LEU A 97 -10.19 15.83 17.83
C LEU A 97 -8.76 15.51 17.37
N ALA A 98 -7.84 16.47 17.43
CA ALA A 98 -6.42 16.22 17.15
C ALA A 98 -5.82 15.22 18.15
N GLN A 99 -6.19 15.31 19.43
CA GLN A 99 -5.79 14.32 20.45
C GLN A 99 -6.35 12.93 20.12
N THR A 100 -7.64 12.81 19.77
CA THR A 100 -8.22 11.54 19.34
C THR A 100 -7.50 10.98 18.11
N ALA A 101 -7.17 11.81 17.13
CA ALA A 101 -6.39 11.39 15.96
C ALA A 101 -5.02 10.83 16.35
N ARG A 102 -4.34 11.42 17.35
CA ARG A 102 -3.09 10.86 17.91
C ARG A 102 -3.31 9.50 18.56
N HIS A 103 -4.36 9.34 19.37
CA HIS A 103 -4.69 8.04 19.98
C HIS A 103 -5.00 6.99 18.92
N MET A 104 -5.71 7.36 17.84
CA MET A 104 -5.97 6.46 16.70
C MET A 104 -4.68 6.07 15.97
N ARG A 105 -3.70 6.98 15.83
CA ARG A 105 -2.38 6.64 15.29
C ARG A 105 -1.63 5.66 16.18
N ALA A 106 -1.60 5.89 17.50
CA ALA A 106 -0.96 4.97 18.43
C ALA A 106 -1.61 3.58 18.41
N ALA A 107 -2.94 3.51 18.35
CA ALA A 107 -3.66 2.26 18.17
C ALA A 107 -3.28 1.56 16.85
N ARG A 108 -3.14 2.33 15.76
CA ARG A 108 -2.69 1.81 14.46
C ARG A 108 -1.28 1.23 14.53
N GLU A 109 -0.35 1.85 15.26
CA GLU A 109 1.01 1.35 15.43
C GLU A 109 1.03 -0.03 16.09
N VAL A 110 0.16 -0.26 17.07
CA VAL A 110 -0.04 -1.57 17.71
C VAL A 110 -0.59 -2.58 16.69
N LEU A 111 -1.65 -2.22 15.96
CA LEU A 111 -2.23 -3.09 14.92
C LEU A 111 -1.19 -3.48 13.87
N ASP A 112 -0.39 -2.51 13.39
CA ASP A 112 0.69 -2.76 12.43
C ASP A 112 1.80 -3.65 13.01
N ALA A 113 2.11 -3.53 14.30
CA ALA A 113 3.08 -4.41 14.96
C ALA A 113 2.56 -5.84 15.10
N THR A 114 1.30 -6.01 15.49
CA THR A 114 0.66 -7.32 15.60
C THR A 114 0.49 -7.98 14.23
N GLU A 115 0.11 -7.23 13.20
CA GLU A 115 0.05 -7.71 11.82
C GLU A 115 1.42 -8.19 11.34
N ARG A 116 2.49 -7.43 11.59
CA ARG A 116 3.86 -7.84 11.25
C ARG A 116 4.30 -9.11 11.96
N ALA A 117 3.93 -9.29 13.22
CA ALA A 117 4.22 -10.51 13.97
C ALA A 117 3.46 -11.71 13.37
N LEU A 118 2.17 -11.56 13.09
CA LEU A 118 1.37 -12.59 12.43
C LEU A 118 1.98 -12.96 11.07
N ALA A 119 2.28 -11.96 10.25
CA ALA A 119 2.90 -12.12 8.94
C ALA A 119 4.21 -12.92 9.01
N HIS A 120 5.08 -12.59 9.95
CA HIS A 120 6.34 -13.28 10.15
C HIS A 120 6.12 -14.78 10.42
N ASP A 121 5.08 -15.13 11.17
CA ASP A 121 4.84 -16.51 11.61
C ASP A 121 4.10 -17.35 10.57
N ILE A 122 3.24 -16.73 9.75
CA ILE A 122 2.31 -17.48 8.88
C ILE A 122 2.58 -17.31 7.39
N LEU A 123 3.30 -16.28 6.95
CA LEU A 123 3.41 -15.92 5.53
C LEU A 123 4.77 -16.32 4.95
N GLU A 124 4.70 -17.06 3.85
CA GLU A 124 5.82 -17.30 2.94
C GLU A 124 5.55 -16.58 1.61
N ILE A 125 6.53 -15.85 1.09
CA ILE A 125 6.47 -15.23 -0.23
C ILE A 125 7.58 -15.85 -1.09
N THR A 126 7.18 -16.54 -2.15
CA THR A 126 8.12 -17.16 -3.07
C THR A 126 8.85 -16.11 -3.90
N ARG A 127 10.02 -16.47 -4.45
CA ARG A 127 10.78 -15.63 -5.39
C ARG A 127 10.03 -15.23 -6.68
N PHE A 128 8.86 -15.84 -6.94
CA PHE A 128 8.02 -15.53 -8.10
C PHE A 128 6.84 -14.61 -7.76
N GLY A 129 6.75 -14.13 -6.52
CA GLY A 129 5.70 -13.22 -6.07
C GLY A 129 4.37 -13.89 -5.72
N GLU A 130 4.37 -15.21 -5.54
CA GLU A 130 3.25 -15.95 -4.92
C GLU A 130 3.38 -15.90 -3.39
N ALA A 131 2.27 -15.59 -2.73
CA ALA A 131 2.13 -15.62 -1.27
C ALA A 131 1.43 -16.90 -0.81
N ARG A 132 1.91 -17.49 0.28
CA ARG A 132 1.38 -18.70 0.90
C ARG A 132 1.24 -18.49 2.40
N PHE A 133 0.10 -18.81 2.98
CA PHE A 133 -0.09 -18.68 4.42
C PHE A 133 -1.07 -19.68 5.01
N ASP A 134 -0.98 -19.87 6.32
CA ASP A 134 -1.83 -20.77 7.09
C ASP A 134 -3.18 -20.10 7.45
N ALA A 135 -4.28 -20.67 6.94
CA ALA A 135 -5.66 -20.24 7.18
C ALA A 135 -6.11 -20.43 8.63
N GLU A 136 -5.65 -21.49 9.31
CA GLU A 136 -6.00 -21.78 10.69
C GLU A 136 -5.27 -20.83 11.64
N ALA A 137 -4.01 -20.50 11.33
CA ALA A 137 -3.27 -19.45 12.03
C ALA A 137 -3.91 -18.08 11.84
N LEU A 138 -4.35 -17.76 10.63
CA LEU A 138 -5.15 -16.56 10.36
C LEU A 138 -6.46 -16.55 11.17
N ALA A 139 -7.14 -17.70 11.30
CA ALA A 139 -8.38 -17.83 12.07
C ALA A 139 -8.19 -17.63 13.58
N ARG A 140 -6.98 -17.83 14.11
CA ARG A 140 -6.63 -17.54 15.52
C ARG A 140 -6.33 -16.06 15.76
N ALA A 141 -6.07 -15.28 14.71
CA ALA A 141 -5.83 -13.85 14.83
C ALA A 141 -7.14 -13.08 15.07
N PRO A 142 -7.11 -11.94 15.78
CA PRO A 142 -8.26 -11.05 15.86
C PRO A 142 -8.72 -10.61 14.46
N GLU A 143 -10.03 -10.48 14.26
CA GLU A 143 -10.65 -10.16 12.95
C GLU A 143 -10.05 -8.91 12.29
N ALA A 144 -9.80 -7.86 13.07
CA ALA A 144 -9.18 -6.63 12.59
C ALA A 144 -7.76 -6.86 12.04
N ILE A 145 -6.97 -7.75 12.68
CA ILE A 145 -5.62 -8.11 12.22
C ILE A 145 -5.70 -8.97 10.97
N ALA A 146 -6.60 -9.96 10.93
CA ALA A 146 -6.79 -10.80 9.76
C ALA A 146 -7.20 -9.98 8.53
N SER A 147 -8.14 -9.05 8.70
CA SER A 147 -8.59 -8.16 7.63
C SER A 147 -7.48 -7.20 7.18
N GLN A 148 -6.72 -6.62 8.12
CA GLN A 148 -5.59 -5.77 7.78
C GLN A 148 -4.52 -6.54 6.99
N PHE A 149 -4.08 -7.70 7.50
CA PHE A 149 -3.14 -8.59 6.84
C PHE A 149 -3.55 -8.93 5.41
N LEU A 150 -4.81 -9.32 5.20
CA LEU A 150 -5.32 -9.63 3.86
C LEU A 150 -5.37 -8.40 2.95
N ALA A 151 -5.83 -7.24 3.45
CA ALA A 151 -5.90 -6.02 2.66
C ALA A 151 -4.51 -5.62 2.14
N ASP A 152 -3.51 -5.68 3.02
CA ASP A 152 -2.15 -5.29 2.71
C ASP A 152 -1.46 -6.31 1.79
N LEU A 153 -1.64 -7.61 2.06
CA LEU A 153 -1.13 -8.68 1.20
C LEU A 153 -1.74 -8.63 -0.21
N LEU A 154 -3.05 -8.38 -0.31
CA LEU A 154 -3.75 -8.22 -1.59
C LEU A 154 -3.22 -7.02 -2.38
N ALA A 155 -3.03 -5.87 -1.74
CA ALA A 155 -2.49 -4.68 -2.39
C ALA A 155 -1.05 -4.91 -2.89
N ALA A 156 -0.24 -5.58 -2.08
CA ALA A 156 1.16 -5.84 -2.36
C ALA A 156 1.34 -6.89 -3.48
N VAL A 157 0.68 -8.05 -3.38
CA VAL A 157 0.77 -9.10 -4.42
C VAL A 157 0.00 -8.71 -5.67
N GLY A 158 -1.13 -8.03 -5.51
CA GLY A 158 -2.00 -7.58 -6.59
C GLY A 158 -1.49 -6.36 -7.33
N GLY A 159 -0.33 -5.80 -6.99
CA GLY A 159 0.23 -4.67 -7.72
C GLY A 159 -0.72 -3.47 -7.77
N ALA A 160 -1.58 -3.26 -6.75
CA ALA A 160 -2.51 -2.12 -6.67
C ALA A 160 -2.00 -0.93 -5.84
N ALA A 161 -2.27 0.30 -6.31
CA ALA A 161 -1.80 1.54 -5.67
C ALA A 161 -2.57 1.92 -4.40
N TYR A 162 -3.78 1.40 -4.25
CA TYR A 162 -4.70 1.66 -3.16
C TYR A 162 -5.15 0.32 -2.57
N PRO A 163 -5.45 0.26 -1.27
CA PRO A 163 -5.95 -0.96 -0.64
C PRO A 163 -7.35 -1.35 -1.16
N PRO A 164 -7.74 -2.63 -1.04
CA PRO A 164 -9.10 -3.08 -1.33
C PRO A 164 -10.13 -2.43 -0.39
N ARG A 165 -11.40 -2.48 -0.80
CA ARG A 165 -12.52 -2.06 0.07
C ARG A 165 -12.63 -3.01 1.27
N LEU A 166 -12.81 -2.44 2.46
CA LEU A 166 -12.81 -3.17 3.73
C LEU A 166 -13.85 -4.30 3.75
N ASP A 167 -15.08 -4.01 3.34
CA ASP A 167 -16.19 -4.98 3.32
C ASP A 167 -15.87 -6.23 2.48
N ALA A 168 -15.17 -6.06 1.36
CA ALA A 168 -14.75 -7.16 0.50
C ALA A 168 -13.64 -8.00 1.15
N VAL A 169 -12.75 -7.36 1.92
CA VAL A 169 -11.69 -8.04 2.65
C VAL A 169 -12.25 -8.80 3.85
N GLU A 170 -13.17 -8.22 4.61
CA GLU A 170 -13.83 -8.89 5.75
C GLU A 170 -14.58 -10.14 5.27
N ARG A 171 -15.31 -10.06 4.14
CA ARG A 171 -15.94 -11.23 3.52
C ARG A 171 -14.93 -12.30 3.10
N LEU A 172 -13.78 -11.89 2.56
CA LEU A 172 -12.71 -12.82 2.21
C LEU A 172 -12.12 -13.48 3.47
N ALA A 173 -11.85 -12.69 4.52
CA ALA A 173 -11.35 -13.18 5.80
C ALA A 173 -12.29 -14.23 6.38
N ALA A 174 -13.58 -13.91 6.52
CA ALA A 174 -14.60 -14.82 7.02
C ALA A 174 -14.69 -16.11 6.19
N ARG A 175 -14.56 -16.04 4.86
CA ARG A 175 -14.53 -17.23 4.00
C ARG A 175 -13.27 -18.07 4.23
N LEU A 176 -12.11 -17.43 4.34
CA LEU A 176 -10.84 -18.13 4.56
C LEU A 176 -10.72 -18.71 5.97
N THR A 177 -11.43 -18.19 6.96
CA THR A 177 -11.40 -18.71 8.34
C THR A 177 -12.49 -19.75 8.62
N SER A 178 -13.58 -19.78 7.84
CA SER A 178 -14.73 -20.69 8.08
C SER A 178 -14.57 -22.15 7.63
N GLY A 179 -13.44 -22.51 7.01
CA GLY A 179 -13.23 -23.84 6.43
C GLY A 179 -13.53 -23.93 4.92
N ALA A 180 -14.10 -22.89 4.31
CA ALA A 180 -14.51 -22.94 2.92
C ALA A 180 -13.34 -23.12 1.94
N GLU A 181 -13.36 -24.21 1.17
CA GLU A 181 -12.36 -24.49 0.15
C GLU A 181 -12.65 -23.79 -1.19
N GLY A 182 -11.68 -23.89 -2.10
CA GLY A 182 -11.82 -23.45 -3.49
C GLY A 182 -11.17 -22.09 -3.78
N GLY A 183 -11.49 -21.55 -4.95
CA GLY A 183 -10.90 -20.32 -5.48
C GLY A 183 -11.80 -19.09 -5.37
N THR A 184 -11.21 -17.89 -5.38
CA THR A 184 -11.88 -16.62 -5.71
C THR A 184 -10.85 -15.63 -6.26
N SER A 185 -11.32 -14.49 -6.75
CA SER A 185 -10.50 -13.36 -7.12
C SER A 185 -10.88 -12.14 -6.29
N LEU A 186 -9.89 -11.40 -5.81
CA LEU A 186 -10.10 -10.10 -5.19
C LEU A 186 -8.89 -9.21 -5.46
N HIS A 187 -9.16 -7.95 -5.80
CA HIS A 187 -8.13 -6.91 -5.87
C HIS A 187 -6.93 -7.27 -6.78
N GLY A 188 -7.23 -7.90 -7.93
CA GLY A 188 -6.22 -8.33 -8.90
C GLY A 188 -5.36 -9.50 -8.43
N CYS A 189 -5.85 -10.26 -7.45
CA CYS A 189 -5.28 -11.51 -7.00
C CYS A 189 -6.25 -12.67 -7.22
N ILE A 190 -5.70 -13.86 -7.48
CA ILE A 190 -6.39 -15.14 -7.40
C ILE A 190 -6.01 -15.78 -6.05
N ILE A 191 -7.01 -16.13 -5.26
CA ILE A 191 -6.87 -16.73 -3.93
C ILE A 191 -7.46 -18.13 -3.97
N ARG A 192 -6.68 -19.14 -3.54
CA ARG A 192 -7.13 -20.53 -3.44
C ARG A 192 -6.80 -21.07 -2.06
N ARG A 193 -7.76 -21.75 -1.43
CA ARG A 193 -7.55 -22.48 -0.18
C ARG A 193 -7.67 -23.98 -0.41
N ARG A 194 -6.79 -24.75 0.22
CA ARG A 194 -6.82 -26.21 0.32
C ARG A 194 -6.38 -26.63 1.72
N GLY A 195 -7.30 -27.15 2.53
CA GLY A 195 -7.04 -27.38 3.96
C GLY A 195 -6.57 -26.11 4.68
N ALA A 196 -5.45 -26.18 5.40
CA ALA A 196 -4.83 -25.05 6.07
C ALA A 196 -4.08 -24.10 5.12
N LEU A 197 -3.70 -24.52 3.91
CA LEU A 197 -2.90 -23.70 3.02
C LEU A 197 -3.76 -22.76 2.18
N VAL A 198 -3.48 -21.46 2.27
CA VAL A 198 -3.96 -20.44 1.33
C VAL A 198 -2.83 -20.03 0.40
N ILE A 199 -3.12 -20.00 -0.89
CA ILE A 199 -2.24 -19.50 -1.94
C ILE A 199 -2.88 -18.26 -2.54
N LEU A 200 -2.13 -17.16 -2.59
CA LEU A 200 -2.53 -15.89 -3.16
C LEU A 200 -1.52 -15.48 -4.24
N ARG A 201 -2.02 -15.25 -5.45
CA ARG A 201 -1.20 -14.93 -6.64
C ARG A 201 -1.73 -13.70 -7.33
N ARG A 202 -0.87 -12.98 -8.04
CA ARG A 202 -1.29 -11.96 -9.00
C ARG A 202 -2.14 -12.61 -10.11
N GLU A 203 -3.24 -11.97 -10.47
CA GLU A 203 -4.09 -12.39 -11.59
C GLU A 203 -3.43 -12.02 -12.92
N PRO A 204 -3.12 -12.98 -13.82
CA PRO A 204 -2.43 -12.68 -15.08
C PRO A 204 -3.16 -11.66 -15.96
N ALA A 205 -4.50 -11.72 -16.01
CA ALA A 205 -5.32 -10.81 -16.80
C ALA A 205 -5.25 -9.34 -16.32
N ARG A 206 -4.77 -9.10 -15.10
CA ARG A 206 -4.60 -7.76 -14.51
C ARG A 206 -3.19 -7.22 -14.66
N CYS A 207 -2.27 -8.02 -15.16
CA CYS A 207 -0.89 -7.64 -15.40
C CYS A 207 -0.77 -7.16 -16.85
N THR A 208 -0.95 -5.86 -17.08
CA THR A 208 -1.03 -5.26 -18.43
C THR A 208 -0.04 -4.12 -18.66
N GLU A 209 0.64 -3.67 -17.61
CA GLU A 209 1.57 -2.55 -17.68
C GLU A 209 2.77 -2.89 -18.58
N VAL A 210 3.09 -1.98 -19.50
CA VAL A 210 4.29 -2.03 -20.31
C VAL A 210 5.01 -0.70 -20.16
N ILE A 211 6.28 -0.74 -19.78
CA ILE A 211 7.13 0.44 -19.60
C ILE A 211 8.39 0.34 -20.46
N PRO A 212 9.04 1.46 -20.81
CA PRO A 212 10.37 1.43 -21.40
C PRO A 212 11.36 0.71 -20.46
N ALA A 213 12.25 -0.11 -21.02
CA ALA A 213 13.30 -0.74 -20.24
C ALA A 213 14.31 0.31 -19.78
N ALA A 214 14.62 0.31 -18.49
CA ALA A 214 15.65 1.13 -17.89
C ALA A 214 16.36 0.34 -16.78
N ASN A 215 17.64 0.65 -16.53
CA ASN A 215 18.38 -0.03 -15.49
C ASN A 215 17.86 0.41 -14.11
N GLY A 216 17.44 -0.53 -13.28
CA GLY A 216 16.79 -0.25 -11.99
C GLY A 216 15.30 0.05 -12.08
N ALA A 217 14.67 -0.12 -13.26
CA ALA A 217 13.24 0.08 -13.44
C ALA A 217 12.41 -0.80 -12.49
N LEU A 218 11.37 -0.21 -11.90
CA LEU A 218 10.39 -0.91 -11.07
C LEU A 218 9.13 -1.16 -11.91
N TRP A 219 8.85 -2.41 -12.24
CA TRP A 219 7.69 -2.82 -13.03
C TRP A 219 6.60 -3.47 -12.16
N ASP A 220 5.34 -3.17 -12.46
CA ASP A 220 4.14 -3.62 -11.72
C ASP A 220 4.23 -3.33 -10.21
N ARG A 221 5.08 -2.36 -9.83
CA ARG A 221 5.47 -1.98 -8.45
C ARG A 221 5.99 -3.13 -7.59
N ARG A 222 6.38 -4.24 -8.22
CA ARG A 222 6.75 -5.50 -7.56
C ARG A 222 8.11 -6.04 -8.01
N TRP A 223 8.62 -5.60 -9.15
CA TRP A 223 9.82 -6.17 -9.74
C TRP A 223 10.83 -5.10 -10.06
N ARG A 224 12.01 -5.18 -9.46
CA ARG A 224 13.14 -4.34 -9.85
C ARG A 224 14.01 -5.08 -10.84
N LEU A 225 14.18 -4.51 -12.02
CA LEU A 225 14.98 -5.07 -13.09
C LEU A 225 16.33 -4.37 -13.21
N ARG A 226 17.40 -5.15 -13.41
CA ARG A 226 18.75 -4.62 -13.65
C ARG A 226 19.37 -5.29 -14.86
N SER A 227 20.14 -4.53 -15.63
CA SER A 227 20.87 -5.00 -16.80
C SER A 227 22.38 -5.00 -16.51
N LEU A 228 23.08 -6.03 -16.99
CA LEU A 228 24.55 -6.09 -16.98
C LEU A 228 25.20 -5.38 -18.16
N SER A 229 24.40 -4.87 -19.11
CA SER A 229 24.87 -4.22 -20.34
C SER A 229 24.01 -3.03 -20.70
N ASP A 230 24.47 -2.24 -21.66
CA ASP A 230 23.72 -1.10 -22.19
C ASP A 230 22.36 -1.54 -22.74
N ILE A 231 21.35 -0.71 -22.49
CA ILE A 231 19.97 -1.02 -22.84
C ILE A 231 19.69 -0.49 -24.24
N ALA A 232 19.40 -1.40 -25.16
CA ALA A 232 19.02 -1.05 -26.52
C ALA A 232 17.76 -0.15 -26.53
N PRO A 233 17.75 0.94 -27.33
CA PRO A 233 16.56 1.75 -27.52
C PRO A 233 15.38 0.90 -28.01
N GLY A 234 14.17 1.18 -27.52
CA GLY A 234 12.96 0.46 -27.93
C GLY A 234 12.69 -0.86 -27.19
N LEU A 235 13.60 -1.28 -26.30
CA LEU A 235 13.32 -2.39 -25.39
C LEU A 235 12.27 -1.98 -24.35
N THR A 236 11.32 -2.87 -24.08
CA THR A 236 10.22 -2.67 -23.14
C THR A 236 10.17 -3.77 -22.09
N ILE A 237 9.63 -3.46 -20.91
CA ILE A 237 9.34 -4.41 -19.84
C ILE A 237 7.82 -4.54 -19.75
N GLY A 238 7.33 -5.77 -19.77
CA GLY A 238 5.91 -6.09 -19.63
C GLY A 238 5.70 -7.47 -19.00
N PRO A 239 4.46 -7.96 -18.93
CA PRO A 239 4.18 -9.30 -18.43
C PRO A 239 4.76 -10.36 -19.38
N LEU A 240 5.28 -11.45 -18.81
CA LEU A 240 5.62 -12.64 -19.62
C LEU A 240 4.38 -13.19 -20.33
N GLY A 241 3.24 -13.20 -19.63
CA GLY A 241 1.98 -13.73 -20.11
C GLY A 241 1.96 -15.26 -20.17
N LEU A 242 0.75 -15.84 -20.31
CA LEU A 242 0.58 -17.30 -20.35
C LEU A 242 1.27 -17.93 -21.56
N GLN A 243 1.22 -17.27 -22.72
CA GLN A 243 1.90 -17.75 -23.93
C GLN A 243 3.43 -17.74 -23.76
N GLY A 244 4.00 -16.67 -23.17
CA GLY A 244 5.43 -16.62 -22.87
C GLY A 244 5.85 -17.70 -21.87
N ALA A 245 5.06 -17.90 -20.82
CA ALA A 245 5.30 -18.96 -19.83
C ALA A 245 5.23 -20.38 -20.43
N ALA A 246 4.37 -20.59 -21.43
CA ALA A 246 4.30 -21.84 -22.18
C ALA A 246 5.50 -22.01 -23.12
N SER A 247 5.93 -20.96 -23.82
CA SER A 247 7.10 -21.04 -24.72
C SER A 247 8.42 -21.38 -24.00
N LEU A 248 8.48 -21.16 -22.68
CA LEU A 248 9.64 -21.44 -21.84
C LEU A 248 9.51 -22.76 -21.06
N GLU A 249 8.52 -23.60 -21.34
CA GLU A 249 8.21 -24.79 -20.52
C GLU A 249 9.39 -25.72 -20.25
N GLN A 250 10.30 -25.91 -21.22
CA GLN A 250 11.47 -26.76 -21.06
C GLN A 250 12.59 -26.16 -20.21
N ARG A 251 12.58 -24.84 -20.00
CA ARG A 251 13.66 -24.08 -19.32
C ARG A 251 13.16 -23.33 -18.08
N ARG A 252 11.85 -23.29 -17.86
CA ARG A 252 11.24 -22.57 -16.75
C ARG A 252 11.59 -23.22 -15.41
N PRO A 253 11.72 -22.43 -14.34
CA PRO A 253 11.85 -22.99 -13.00
C PRO A 253 10.58 -23.75 -12.58
N PRO A 254 10.63 -24.56 -11.50
CA PRO A 254 9.48 -25.32 -11.00
C PRO A 254 8.44 -24.39 -10.35
N ALA A 255 7.67 -23.69 -11.18
CA ALA A 255 6.61 -22.79 -10.77
C ALA A 255 5.40 -22.94 -11.73
N PRO A 256 4.17 -22.72 -11.24
CA PRO A 256 2.98 -22.75 -12.10
C PRO A 256 3.07 -21.71 -13.22
N ALA A 257 2.59 -22.07 -14.42
CA ALA A 257 2.57 -21.15 -15.57
C ALA A 257 1.81 -19.85 -15.26
N GLU A 258 0.72 -19.93 -14.48
CA GLU A 258 -0.04 -18.76 -13.99
C GLU A 258 0.84 -17.78 -13.21
N VAL A 259 1.77 -18.27 -12.39
CA VAL A 259 2.65 -17.43 -11.58
C VAL A 259 3.70 -16.79 -12.47
N LEU A 260 4.36 -17.58 -13.31
CA LEU A 260 5.39 -17.10 -14.24
C LEU A 260 4.85 -16.09 -15.24
N ALA A 261 3.59 -16.23 -15.67
CA ALA A 261 2.93 -15.27 -16.55
C ALA A 261 2.87 -13.84 -15.97
N THR A 262 2.98 -13.70 -14.64
CA THR A 262 2.98 -12.41 -13.93
C THR A 262 4.37 -11.90 -13.55
N THR A 263 5.42 -12.57 -14.03
CA THR A 263 6.81 -12.13 -13.89
C THR A 263 7.19 -11.25 -15.08
N PRO A 264 8.20 -10.36 -14.92
CA PRO A 264 8.58 -9.44 -15.98
C PRO A 264 9.27 -10.16 -17.14
N ALA A 265 8.96 -9.71 -18.35
CA ALA A 265 9.61 -10.07 -19.59
C ALA A 265 10.04 -8.81 -20.34
N LEU A 266 11.19 -8.89 -20.99
CA LEU A 266 11.72 -7.85 -21.85
C LEU A 266 11.47 -8.19 -23.31
N ARG A 267 10.97 -7.20 -24.05
CA ARG A 267 10.62 -7.37 -25.46
C ARG A 267 11.12 -6.23 -26.31
N TYR A 268 11.56 -6.58 -27.51
CA TYR A 268 11.78 -5.64 -28.61
C TYR A 268 10.69 -5.89 -29.65
N GLY A 269 9.72 -4.97 -29.73
CA GLY A 269 8.47 -5.25 -30.44
C GLY A 269 7.74 -6.46 -29.86
N ALA A 270 7.47 -7.48 -30.68
CA ALA A 270 6.83 -8.72 -30.25
C ALA A 270 7.83 -9.78 -29.73
N GLU A 271 9.11 -9.63 -30.02
CA GLU A 271 10.14 -10.64 -29.73
C GLU A 271 10.47 -10.68 -28.24
N LEU A 272 10.53 -11.89 -27.66
CA LEU A 272 10.95 -12.09 -26.28
C LEU A 272 12.47 -12.09 -26.19
N ILE A 273 13.03 -11.05 -25.58
CA ILE A 273 14.48 -10.89 -25.40
C ILE A 273 14.94 -11.52 -24.08
N ALA A 274 14.21 -11.31 -22.99
CA ALA A 274 14.54 -11.89 -21.69
C ALA A 274 13.29 -12.10 -20.84
N ALA A 275 13.34 -13.09 -19.95
CA ALA A 275 12.39 -13.35 -18.88
C ALA A 275 13.19 -13.88 -17.67
N PRO A 276 13.90 -12.99 -16.94
CA PRO A 276 14.91 -13.39 -15.97
C PRO A 276 14.37 -14.24 -14.82
N ALA A 277 13.16 -13.95 -14.33
CA ALA A 277 12.50 -14.77 -13.32
C ALA A 277 11.97 -16.11 -13.86
N ALA A 278 11.85 -16.27 -15.18
CA ALA A 278 11.29 -17.46 -15.83
C ALA A 278 12.37 -18.32 -16.54
N GLY A 279 13.65 -18.12 -16.24
CA GLY A 279 14.75 -18.96 -16.75
C GLY A 279 15.41 -18.47 -18.04
N LEU A 280 15.03 -17.30 -18.56
CA LEU A 280 15.67 -16.66 -19.72
C LEU A 280 16.30 -15.33 -19.30
N ALA A 281 17.44 -15.36 -18.60
CA ALA A 281 18.04 -14.15 -18.04
C ALA A 281 18.61 -13.19 -19.10
N ASN A 282 19.40 -13.69 -20.07
CA ASN A 282 20.00 -12.91 -21.15
C ASN A 282 20.63 -11.57 -20.68
N GLY A 283 21.41 -11.60 -19.59
CA GLY A 283 22.09 -10.42 -19.04
C GLY A 283 21.22 -9.55 -18.12
N TRP A 284 19.99 -9.94 -17.85
CA TRP A 284 19.07 -9.27 -16.93
C TRP A 284 18.89 -10.04 -15.63
N SER A 285 18.66 -9.31 -14.55
CA SER A 285 18.12 -9.84 -13.30
C SER A 285 16.78 -9.17 -12.98
N ALA A 286 15.90 -9.93 -12.32
CA ALA A 286 14.66 -9.41 -11.76
C ALA A 286 14.58 -9.83 -10.30
N GLU A 287 14.47 -8.85 -9.42
CA GLU A 287 14.30 -9.03 -8.00
C GLU A 287 12.86 -8.70 -7.64
N PHE A 288 12.19 -9.60 -6.90
CA PHE A 288 10.86 -9.33 -6.39
C PHE A 288 10.98 -8.41 -5.17
N GLU A 289 10.55 -7.16 -5.33
CA GLU A 289 10.49 -6.16 -4.28
C GLU A 289 9.03 -5.85 -3.99
N LEU A 290 8.49 -6.30 -2.85
CA LEU A 290 7.25 -5.71 -2.36
C LEU A 290 7.56 -4.31 -1.87
N ALA A 291 7.29 -3.33 -2.73
CA ALA A 291 7.43 -1.92 -2.42
C ALA A 291 6.33 -1.46 -1.44
N ASP A 292 6.11 -2.13 -0.31
CA ASP A 292 5.45 -1.48 0.81
C ASP A 292 6.50 -0.67 1.58
N ARG A 293 6.66 0.59 1.19
CA ARG A 293 7.53 1.56 1.87
C ARG A 293 7.14 1.79 3.35
N ARG A 294 6.02 1.23 3.84
CA ARG A 294 5.60 1.25 5.26
C ARG A 294 5.80 -0.07 5.98
N ARG A 295 6.05 -1.20 5.30
CA ARG A 295 6.07 -2.53 5.94
C ARG A 295 7.12 -3.44 5.33
N ARG A 296 8.17 -3.73 6.12
CA ARG A 296 9.23 -4.68 5.76
C ARG A 296 8.72 -6.10 6.02
N TRP A 297 8.18 -6.73 4.99
CA TRP A 297 8.02 -8.18 4.97
C TRP A 297 9.42 -8.79 4.82
N VAL A 298 9.81 -9.71 5.70
CA VAL A 298 11.11 -10.40 5.62
C VAL A 298 10.94 -11.59 4.68
N PHE A 299 11.70 -11.61 3.59
CA PHE A 299 11.62 -12.65 2.56
C PHE A 299 12.41 -13.89 2.97
N SER A 300 11.80 -15.07 2.80
CA SER A 300 12.54 -16.33 2.83
C SER A 300 13.05 -16.64 1.41
N PRO A 301 14.36 -16.83 1.19
CA PRO A 301 14.93 -17.05 -0.13
C PRO A 301 14.73 -18.48 -0.69
N ARG A 302 13.88 -19.31 -0.08
CA ARG A 302 13.75 -20.73 -0.45
C ARG A 302 12.84 -20.94 -1.68
#